data_AF-A0A2H9MHM1-F1
#
_entry.id   AF-A0A2H9MHM1-F1
#
_cell.length_a   1.000
_cell.length_b   1.000
_cell.length_c   1.000
_cell.angle_alpha   90.00
_cell.angle_beta   90.00
_cell.angle_gamma   90.00
#
_symmetry.space_group_name_H-M   'P 1'
#
loop_
_entity.id
_entity.type
_entity.pdbx_description
1 polymer ?
#
loop_
_entity_poly.entity_id
_entity_poly.type
_entity_poly.pdbx_seq_one_letter_code
_entity_poly.pdbx_strand_id
1 'polypeptide(L)' 'MVSLKELSKKQEKLAPGHRLCAGCAEPIIVRQILCAADEPVVVANATGCLEVATTIYPYTSWKIPWIHSAFENAAST' A
#
# COMPACT_ATOMS: atom_id res chain seq x y z
N MET A 1 10.23 -3.86 23.44
CA MET A 1 8.82 -3.87 22.98
C MET A 1 8.67 -2.74 21.96
N VAL A 2 7.98 -2.98 20.84
CA VAL A 2 7.78 -1.95 19.81
C VAL A 2 6.88 -0.84 20.38
N SER A 3 7.31 0.42 20.29
CA SER A 3 6.55 1.56 20.79
C SER A 3 5.67 2.15 19.68
N LEU A 4 4.34 2.10 19.88
CA LEU A 4 3.39 2.70 18.94
C LEU A 4 3.59 4.21 18.78
N LYS A 5 4.03 4.90 19.85
CA LYS A 5 4.34 6.34 19.83
C LYS A 5 5.51 6.68 18.91
N GLU A 6 6.47 5.77 18.79
CA GLU A 6 7.59 5.97 17.86
C GLU A 6 7.19 5.60 16.44
N LEU A 7 6.44 4.52 16.24
CA LEU A 7 5.92 4.13 14.92
C LEU A 7 5.00 5.19 14.31
N SER A 8 4.18 5.87 15.11
CA SER A 8 3.27 6.91 14.61
C SER A 8 3.99 8.13 14.03
N LYS A 9 5.31 8.27 14.26
CA LYS A 9 6.12 9.34 13.67
C LYS A 9 6.63 8.99 12.27
N LYS A 10 6.55 7.72 11.85
CA LYS A 10 6.95 7.29 10.51
C LYS A 10 6.01 7.87 9.46
N GLN A 11 6.57 8.27 8.33
CA GLN A 11 5.78 8.75 7.19
C GLN A 11 4.95 7.61 6.60
N GLU A 12 3.64 7.82 6.44
CA GLU A 12 2.80 6.88 5.72
C GLU A 12 3.16 6.84 4.24
N LYS A 13 3.49 5.64 3.74
CA LYS A 13 3.83 5.35 2.33
C LYS A 13 2.60 5.08 1.45
N LEU A 14 1.45 4.82 2.08
CA LEU A 14 0.13 4.78 1.43
C LEU A 14 -0.66 6.03 1.81
N ALA A 15 -1.00 6.87 0.84
CA ALA A 15 -1.75 8.10 1.03
C ALA A 15 -3.19 7.83 1.51
N PRO A 16 -3.79 8.76 2.27
CA PRO A 16 -5.24 8.78 2.45
C PRO A 16 -5.95 9.08 1.11
N GLY A 17 -7.22 8.70 0.97
CA GLY A 17 -8.03 9.00 -0.23
C GLY A 17 -8.21 7.87 -1.25
N HIS A 18 -7.93 6.62 -0.87
CA HIS A 18 -8.27 5.43 -1.66
C HIS A 18 -9.77 5.09 -1.58
N ARG A 19 -10.32 4.32 -2.53
CA ARG A 19 -11.74 3.95 -2.62
C ARG A 19 -12.10 2.59 -2.00
N LEU A 20 -11.28 2.09 -1.08
CA LEU A 20 -11.57 0.88 -0.31
C LEU A 20 -12.76 1.13 0.63
N CYS A 21 -13.58 0.10 0.85
CA CYS A 21 -14.77 0.20 1.69
C CYS A 21 -14.43 0.65 3.14
N ALA A 22 -15.39 1.27 3.82
CA ALA A 22 -15.25 1.57 5.24
C ALA A 22 -15.02 0.28 6.04
N GLY A 23 -13.92 0.23 6.79
CA GLY A 23 -13.52 -0.97 7.54
C GLY A 23 -12.85 -2.08 6.71
N CYS A 24 -12.51 -1.83 5.43
CA CYS A 24 -11.72 -2.77 4.64
C CYS A 24 -10.36 -3.05 5.33
N ALA A 25 -9.96 -4.31 5.36
CA ALA A 25 -8.71 -4.74 6.00
C ALA A 25 -7.46 -4.50 5.14
N GLU A 26 -7.59 -4.51 3.80
CA GLU A 26 -6.47 -4.37 2.87
C GLU A 26 -5.59 -3.13 3.13
N PRO A 27 -6.13 -1.89 3.24
CA PRO A 27 -5.30 -0.72 3.46
C PRO A 27 -4.70 -0.69 4.88
N ILE A 28 -5.34 -1.35 5.85
CA ILE A 28 -4.82 -1.47 7.22
C ILE A 28 -3.57 -2.36 7.18
N ILE A 29 -3.67 -3.54 6.59
CA ILE A 29 -2.57 -4.51 6.46
C ILE A 29 -1.40 -3.89 5.69
N VAL A 30 -1.67 -3.28 4.53
CA VAL A 30 -0.63 -2.65 3.71
C VAL A 30 0.08 -1.52 4.46
N ARG A 31 -0.65 -0.66 5.19
CA ARG A 31 -0.02 0.37 6.03
C ARG A 31 0.92 -0.23 7.07
N GLN A 32 0.54 -1.34 7.72
CA GLN A 32 1.42 -1.99 8.69
C GLN A 32 2.67 -2.57 8.05
N ILE A 33 2.54 -3.26 6.90
CA ILE A 33 3.68 -3.80 6.15
C ILE A 33 4.65 -2.68 5.75
N LEU A 34 4.12 -1.59 5.20
CA LEU A 34 4.93 -0.45 4.77
C LEU A 34 5.59 0.32 5.92
N CYS A 35 4.95 0.37 7.09
CA CYS A 35 5.48 0.96 8.31
C CYS A 35 6.63 0.13 8.90
N ALA A 36 6.54 -1.21 8.78
CA ALA A 36 7.57 -2.14 9.22
C ALA A 36 8.83 -2.10 8.35
N ALA A 37 8.72 -1.72 7.07
CA ALA A 37 9.87 -1.59 6.18
C ALA A 37 10.64 -0.27 6.44
N ASP A 38 11.91 -0.38 6.83
CA ASP A 38 12.80 0.77 7.01
C ASP A 38 13.54 1.16 5.72
N GLU A 39 13.77 0.20 4.85
CA GLU A 39 14.43 0.39 3.56
C GLU A 39 13.47 0.94 2.47
N PRO A 40 14.00 1.45 1.34
CA PRO A 40 13.20 1.75 0.16
C PRO A 40 12.41 0.52 -0.30
N VAL A 41 11.11 0.70 -0.55
CA VAL A 41 10.20 -0.38 -0.97
C VAL A 41 9.64 -0.07 -2.35
N VAL A 42 9.62 -1.07 -3.21
CA VAL A 42 8.84 -1.10 -4.46
C VAL A 42 7.70 -2.08 -4.27
N VAL A 43 6.50 -1.72 -4.73
CA VAL A 43 5.31 -2.59 -4.64
C VAL A 43 4.89 -3.06 -6.02
N ALA A 44 4.96 -4.36 -6.26
CA ALA A 44 4.28 -5.03 -7.36
C ALA A 44 2.89 -5.47 -6.89
N ASN A 45 1.84 -5.00 -7.56
CA ASN A 45 0.47 -5.19 -7.11
C ASN A 45 -0.36 -5.86 -8.21
N ALA A 46 -0.75 -7.10 -7.98
CA ALA A 46 -1.62 -7.85 -8.87
C ALA A 46 -2.97 -7.14 -9.03
N THR A 47 -3.62 -7.30 -10.19
CA THR A 47 -5.01 -6.89 -10.40
C THR A 47 -5.90 -7.41 -9.27
N GLY A 48 -6.64 -6.53 -8.61
CA GLY A 48 -7.49 -6.91 -7.47
C GLY A 48 -8.01 -5.70 -6.71
N CYS A 49 -8.77 -5.93 -5.64
CA CYS A 49 -9.40 -4.86 -4.84
C CYS A 49 -8.40 -3.77 -4.41
N LEU A 50 -7.24 -4.18 -3.89
CA LEU A 50 -6.21 -3.23 -3.47
C LEU A 50 -5.70 -2.38 -4.63
N GLU A 51 -5.46 -2.97 -5.80
CA GLU A 51 -5.05 -2.25 -7.01
C GLU A 51 -6.15 -1.29 -7.46
N VAL A 52 -7.31 -1.81 -7.87
CA VAL A 52 -8.38 -1.01 -8.47
C VAL A 52 -8.90 0.08 -7.55
N ALA A 53 -8.78 -0.05 -6.23
CA ALA A 53 -9.25 0.96 -5.28
C ALA A 53 -8.16 1.98 -4.86
N THR A 54 -6.88 1.70 -5.10
CA THR A 54 -5.77 2.62 -4.75
C THR A 54 -5.17 3.34 -5.95
N THR A 55 -5.39 2.87 -7.18
CA THR A 55 -4.77 3.40 -8.41
C THR A 55 -5.77 3.76 -9.50
N ILE A 56 -6.90 4.37 -9.10
CA ILE A 56 -7.92 4.83 -10.05
C ILE A 56 -7.44 6.07 -10.79
N TYR A 57 -7.31 5.96 -12.11
CA TYR A 57 -6.94 7.08 -12.97
C TYR A 57 -7.76 8.35 -12.67
N PRO A 58 -7.12 9.53 -12.62
CA PRO A 58 -5.69 9.82 -12.82
C PRO A 58 -4.84 9.75 -11.53
N TYR A 59 -5.39 9.18 -10.44
CA TYR A 59 -4.80 9.25 -9.11
C TYR A 59 -4.10 7.95 -8.71
N THR A 60 -3.10 8.10 -7.83
CA THR A 60 -2.48 6.99 -7.11
C THR A 60 -2.42 7.31 -5.63
N SER A 61 -2.71 6.31 -4.81
CA SER A 61 -2.56 6.39 -3.35
C SER A 61 -1.15 5.99 -2.91
N TRP A 62 -0.24 5.64 -3.82
CA TRP A 62 1.10 5.18 -3.48
C TRP A 62 2.10 6.34 -3.50
N LYS A 63 2.76 6.58 -2.36
CA LYS A 63 3.82 7.61 -2.23
C LYS A 63 5.23 7.04 -2.44
N ILE A 64 5.29 5.81 -2.92
CA ILE A 64 6.51 5.05 -3.20
C ILE A 64 6.37 4.42 -4.59
N PRO A 65 7.48 3.97 -5.21
CA PRO A 65 7.41 3.26 -6.47
C PRO A 65 6.44 2.08 -6.40
N TRP A 66 5.51 2.07 -7.34
CA TRP A 66 4.44 1.08 -7.42
C TRP A 66 4.26 0.69 -8.89
N ILE A 67 4.06 -0.60 -9.13
CA ILE A 67 3.82 -1.15 -10.45
C ILE A 67 2.57 -2.02 -10.44
N HIS A 68 1.74 -1.80 -11.46
CA HIS A 68 0.65 -2.70 -11.77
C HIS A 68 1.21 -4.00 -12.36
N SER A 69 0.80 -5.12 -11.80
CA SER A 69 1.03 -6.45 -12.36
C SER A 69 -0.30 -7.07 -12.78
N ALA A 70 -0.27 -7.88 -13.83
CA ALA A 70 -1.43 -8.70 -14.18
C ALA A 70 -1.77 -9.65 -13.03
N PHE A 71 -3.00 -10.16 -13.03
CA PHE A 71 -3.53 -10.95 -11.92
C PHE A 71 -2.63 -12.15 -11.57
N GLU A 72 -2.01 -12.76 -12.58
CA GLU A 72 -1.25 -14.00 -12.46
C GLU A 72 0.26 -13.82 -12.23
N ASN A 73 0.82 -12.60 -12.34
CA ASN A 73 2.26 -12.42 -12.51
C ASN A 73 2.97 -11.44 -11.57
N ALA A 74 2.30 -11.00 -10.49
CA ALA A 74 2.92 -10.06 -9.54
C ALA A 74 4.21 -10.58 -8.89
N ALA A 75 4.31 -11.88 -8.61
CA ALA A 75 5.51 -12.47 -8.01
C ALA A 75 6.69 -12.58 -8.98
N SER A 76 6.43 -12.60 -10.29
CA SER A 76 7.44 -12.66 -11.35
C SER A 76 7.74 -11.29 -11.99
N THR A 77 7.06 -10.24 -11.54
CA THR A 77 7.33 -8.83 -11.91
C THR A 77 8.47 -8.31 -11.06
#